data_AF-A0A1M6FDZ0-F1
#
_entry.id   AF-A0A1M6FDZ0-F1
#
_cell.length_a   1.000
_cell.length_b   1.000
_cell.length_c   1.000
_cell.angle_alpha   90.00
_cell.angle_beta   90.00
_cell.angle_gamma   90.00
#
_symmetry.space_group_name_H-M   'P 1'
#
loop_
_entity.id
_entity.type
_entity.pdbx_description
1 polymer ?
#
loop_
_entity_poly.entity_id
_entity_poly.type
_entity_poly.pdbx_seq_one_letter_code
_entity_poly.pdbx_strand_id
1 'polypeptide(L)'
;MKILNNLLTENLLYYVSAFVLIINALVRFNPKIVLNINEQQATILNDIEIIPTGLFTFCDVYLLLFFIIIIYFFLGSDFTNSMEDISLAVGGSKINKFMYRKLYTTLIVYAFLYLVSFINIYTLYKKILPPNVEIIRLTEILFYSFTTNIFIISLSLVILFLIRNIPISMIIISSYYLVEESLWRCKVTQRMGILGHLYHYYDYLEGERVTIKLLYIIASLILLYIAYRLSSRKKVSLFKYLNI
;
A
#
# COMPACT_ATOMS: atom_id res chain seq x y z
N MET A 1 11.12 15.29 24.85
CA MET A 1 10.24 14.99 23.68
C MET A 1 10.77 13.92 22.72
N LYS A 2 12.03 13.93 22.27
CA LYS A 2 12.57 12.90 21.33
C LYS A 2 12.40 11.45 21.79
N ILE A 3 12.67 11.17 23.07
CA ILE A 3 12.50 9.82 23.66
C ILE A 3 11.03 9.43 23.67
N LEU A 4 10.14 10.33 24.09
CA LEU A 4 8.70 10.09 24.11
C LEU A 4 8.12 9.84 22.71
N ASN A 5 8.56 10.60 21.70
CA ASN A 5 8.09 10.43 20.33
C ASN A 5 8.61 9.12 19.70
N ASN A 6 9.84 8.72 19.98
CA ASN A 6 10.36 7.40 19.59
C ASN A 6 9.62 6.26 20.31
N LEU A 7 9.34 6.41 21.60
CA LEU A 7 8.64 5.41 22.40
C LEU A 7 7.18 5.24 21.92
N LEU A 8 6.53 6.34 21.54
CA LEU A 8 5.19 6.32 20.95
C LEU A 8 5.19 5.71 19.54
N THR A 9 6.24 5.97 18.75
CA THR A 9 6.42 5.39 17.41
C THR A 9 6.67 3.87 17.47
N GLU A 10 7.57 3.44 18.35
CA GLU A 10 7.89 2.03 18.58
C GLU A 10 6.66 1.29 19.12
N ASN A 11 6.00 1.82 20.14
CA ASN A 11 4.79 1.23 20.69
C ASN A 11 3.66 1.13 19.65
N LEU A 12 3.47 2.16 18.82
CA LEU A 12 2.46 2.12 17.75
C LEU A 12 2.79 1.03 16.73
N LEU A 13 4.04 0.90 16.28
CA LEU A 13 4.47 -0.19 15.38
C LEU A 13 4.25 -1.58 16.01
N TYR A 14 4.49 -1.74 17.31
CA TYR A 14 4.20 -2.99 18.02
C TYR A 14 2.70 -3.30 18.06
N TYR A 15 1.86 -2.32 18.40
CA TYR A 15 0.40 -2.50 18.42
C TYR A 15 -0.16 -2.81 17.03
N VAL A 16 0.34 -2.11 16.00
CA VAL A 16 0.03 -2.37 14.58
C VAL A 16 0.41 -3.79 14.20
N SER A 17 1.61 -4.23 14.56
CA SER A 17 2.09 -5.59 14.24
C SER A 17 1.24 -6.65 14.93
N ALA A 18 0.95 -6.47 16.23
CA ALA A 18 0.09 -7.37 16.98
C ALA A 18 -1.33 -7.43 16.39
N PHE A 19 -1.90 -6.27 16.02
CA PHE A 19 -3.22 -6.18 15.41
C PHE A 19 -3.29 -6.94 14.09
N VAL A 20 -2.31 -6.75 13.19
CA VAL A 20 -2.25 -7.46 11.90
C VAL A 20 -2.08 -8.97 12.11
N LEU A 21 -1.28 -9.40 13.10
CA LEU A 21 -1.13 -10.81 13.44
C LEU A 21 -2.42 -11.42 13.99
N ILE A 22 -3.16 -10.69 14.84
CA ILE A 22 -4.47 -11.12 15.35
C ILE A 22 -5.47 -11.27 14.21
N ILE A 23 -5.54 -10.30 13.29
CA ILE A 23 -6.40 -10.42 12.10
C ILE A 23 -6.02 -11.65 11.30
N ASN A 24 -4.73 -11.89 11.06
CA ASN A 24 -4.27 -13.10 10.36
C ASN A 24 -4.70 -14.39 11.04
N ALA A 25 -4.63 -14.45 12.38
CA ALA A 25 -5.15 -15.58 13.13
C ALA A 25 -6.66 -15.73 12.92
N LEU A 26 -7.44 -14.64 13.02
CA LEU A 26 -8.88 -14.65 12.79
C LEU A 26 -9.27 -15.11 11.39
N VAL A 27 -8.57 -14.63 10.35
CA VAL A 27 -8.77 -15.08 8.96
C VAL A 27 -8.51 -16.57 8.82
N ARG A 28 -7.54 -17.12 9.56
CA ARG A 28 -7.25 -18.56 9.55
C ARG A 28 -8.32 -19.39 10.27
N PHE A 29 -8.93 -18.86 11.33
CA PHE A 29 -10.02 -19.52 12.03
C PHE A 29 -11.35 -19.44 11.28
N ASN A 30 -11.62 -18.33 10.60
CA ASN A 30 -12.84 -18.14 9.81
C ASN A 30 -12.50 -17.59 8.41
N PRO A 31 -12.06 -18.46 7.48
CA PRO A 31 -11.59 -18.05 6.16
C PRO A 31 -12.68 -17.38 5.32
N LYS A 32 -13.96 -17.66 5.59
CA LYS A 32 -15.11 -17.08 4.86
C LYS A 32 -15.21 -15.56 4.99
N ILE A 33 -14.54 -14.96 5.99
CA ILE A 33 -14.47 -13.50 6.17
C ILE A 33 -13.73 -12.82 5.01
N VAL A 34 -12.70 -13.48 4.46
CA VAL A 34 -11.83 -12.93 3.39
C VAL A 34 -12.03 -13.67 2.07
N LEU A 35 -12.27 -14.98 2.16
CA LEU A 35 -12.45 -15.87 1.03
C LEU A 35 -13.94 -16.05 0.77
N ASN A 36 -14.54 -15.11 0.03
CA ASN A 36 -15.88 -15.28 -0.51
C ASN A 36 -15.82 -16.16 -1.77
N ILE A 37 -15.47 -17.44 -1.58
CA ILE A 37 -15.49 -18.44 -2.64
C ILE A 37 -16.91 -19.01 -2.62
N ASN A 38 -17.77 -18.54 -3.52
CA ASN A 38 -19.04 -19.22 -3.77
C ASN A 38 -18.71 -20.62 -4.32
N GLU A 39 -19.00 -21.66 -3.55
CA GLU A 39 -18.78 -23.08 -3.94
C GLU A 39 -19.45 -23.41 -5.31
N GLN A 40 -20.47 -22.65 -5.70
CA GLN A 40 -21.15 -22.75 -7.00
C GLN A 40 -20.34 -22.20 -8.20
N GLN A 41 -19.32 -21.35 -7.99
CA GLN A 41 -18.43 -20.90 -9.09
C GLN A 41 -17.34 -21.93 -9.39
N ALA A 42 -16.82 -22.62 -8.38
CA ALA A 42 -15.76 -23.62 -8.54
C ALA A 42 -16.20 -24.87 -9.31
N THR A 43 -17.51 -25.18 -9.34
CA THR A 43 -18.08 -26.33 -10.06
C THR A 43 -18.34 -26.07 -11.55
N ILE A 44 -18.34 -24.81 -12.00
CA ILE A 44 -18.57 -24.42 -13.41
C ILE A 44 -17.24 -24.23 -14.18
N LEU A 45 -16.13 -24.05 -13.47
CA LEU A 45 -14.84 -23.58 -13.98
C LEU A 45 -13.79 -24.70 -14.05
N ASN A 46 -14.12 -25.86 -14.63
CA ASN A 46 -13.19 -27.01 -14.70
C ASN A 46 -11.88 -26.74 -15.50
N ASP A 47 -11.73 -25.58 -16.17
CA ASP A 47 -10.54 -25.22 -16.96
C ASP A 47 -10.10 -23.74 -16.79
N ILE A 48 -10.57 -23.01 -15.76
CA ILE A 48 -10.31 -21.56 -15.65
C ILE A 48 -9.47 -21.25 -14.41
N GLU A 49 -8.29 -20.67 -14.65
CA GLU A 49 -7.41 -20.09 -13.63
C GLU A 49 -8.19 -19.12 -12.73
N ILE A 50 -8.18 -19.38 -11.41
CA ILE A 50 -8.88 -18.52 -10.45
C ILE A 50 -7.96 -17.39 -9.99
N ILE A 51 -8.46 -16.15 -10.13
CA ILE A 51 -7.85 -14.95 -9.56
C ILE A 51 -8.18 -14.88 -8.06
N PRO A 52 -7.19 -14.86 -7.14
CA PRO A 52 -7.44 -14.80 -5.70
C PRO A 52 -7.79 -13.37 -5.25
N THR A 53 -8.96 -12.88 -5.63
CA THR A 53 -9.44 -11.50 -5.34
C THR A 53 -9.47 -11.17 -3.84
N GLY A 54 -9.75 -12.15 -2.98
CA GLY A 54 -9.71 -11.98 -1.52
C GLY A 54 -8.30 -11.70 -1.00
N LEU A 55 -7.28 -12.30 -1.61
CA LEU A 55 -5.87 -12.03 -1.29
C LEU A 55 -5.50 -10.60 -1.67
N PHE A 56 -5.81 -10.19 -2.90
CA PHE A 56 -5.50 -8.83 -3.37
C PHE A 56 -6.25 -7.77 -2.58
N THR A 57 -7.52 -7.99 -2.25
CA THR A 57 -8.27 -7.04 -1.44
C THR A 57 -7.67 -6.91 -0.03
N PHE A 58 -7.35 -8.03 0.61
CA PHE A 58 -6.83 -7.96 1.98
C PHE A 58 -5.41 -7.35 2.03
N CYS A 59 -4.50 -7.92 1.24
CA CYS A 59 -3.08 -7.55 1.29
C CYS A 59 -2.80 -6.25 0.53
N ASP A 60 -3.26 -6.16 -0.71
CA ASP A 60 -2.89 -5.03 -1.56
C ASP A 60 -3.79 -3.83 -1.33
N VAL A 61 -5.04 -4.00 -0.88
CA VAL A 61 -5.92 -2.86 -0.56
C VAL A 61 -5.87 -2.48 0.91
N TYR A 62 -6.44 -3.30 1.80
CA TYR A 62 -6.66 -2.86 3.19
C TYR A 62 -5.37 -2.76 4.00
N LEU A 63 -4.48 -3.75 3.89
CA LEU A 63 -3.22 -3.74 4.61
C LEU A 63 -2.32 -2.60 4.11
N LEU A 64 -2.21 -2.39 2.80
CA LEU A 64 -1.46 -1.28 2.23
C LEU A 64 -2.02 0.08 2.66
N LEU A 65 -3.33 0.28 2.61
CA LEU A 65 -3.96 1.53 3.03
C LEU A 65 -3.69 1.84 4.50
N PHE A 66 -3.81 0.82 5.36
CA PHE A 66 -3.49 0.94 6.78
C PHE A 66 -2.03 1.38 6.98
N PHE A 67 -1.09 0.79 6.24
CA PHE A 67 0.31 1.16 6.30
C PHE A 67 0.62 2.56 5.75
N ILE A 68 -0.09 3.02 4.73
CA ILE A 68 0.04 4.40 4.23
C ILE A 68 -0.38 5.41 5.30
N ILE A 69 -1.49 5.15 5.98
CA ILE A 69 -1.96 6.00 7.10
C ILE A 69 -0.89 6.05 8.20
N ILE A 70 -0.29 4.92 8.53
CA ILE A 70 0.80 4.84 9.53
C ILE A 70 2.04 5.61 9.07
N ILE A 71 2.46 5.45 7.80
CA ILE A 71 3.57 6.21 7.21
C ILE A 71 3.30 7.72 7.33
N TYR A 72 2.09 8.15 6.99
CA TYR A 72 1.68 9.56 7.09
C TYR A 72 1.67 10.05 8.53
N PHE A 73 1.20 9.25 9.49
CA PHE A 73 1.23 9.60 10.90
C PHE A 73 2.67 9.73 11.42
N PHE A 74 3.58 8.82 11.07
CA PHE A 74 4.97 8.87 11.50
C PHE A 74 5.76 10.01 10.87
N LEU A 75 5.62 10.23 9.56
CA LEU A 75 6.24 11.37 8.89
C LEU A 75 5.60 12.68 9.35
N GLY A 76 4.30 12.64 9.63
CA GLY A 76 3.48 13.77 10.01
C GLY A 76 3.74 14.33 11.41
N SER A 77 3.83 13.44 12.41
CA SER A 77 4.25 13.81 13.78
C SER A 77 5.59 14.55 13.76
N ASP A 78 6.49 14.20 12.84
CA ASP A 78 7.76 14.89 12.72
C ASP A 78 7.63 16.25 12.01
N PHE A 79 6.66 16.48 11.11
CA PHE A 79 6.42 17.82 10.52
C PHE A 79 5.86 18.83 11.51
N THR A 80 4.91 18.43 12.36
CA THR A 80 4.35 19.29 13.41
C THR A 80 5.35 19.54 14.54
N ASN A 81 6.11 18.51 14.95
CA ASN A 81 7.08 18.65 16.05
C ASN A 81 8.45 19.22 15.63
N SER A 82 8.82 19.20 14.35
CA SER A 82 10.12 19.74 13.87
C SER A 82 10.09 21.19 13.41
N MET A 83 8.91 21.78 13.18
CA MET A 83 8.82 23.19 12.81
C MET A 83 8.96 24.16 13.99
N GLU A 84 8.70 23.75 15.22
CA GLU A 84 8.89 24.64 16.39
C GLU A 84 10.28 24.49 17.05
N ASP A 85 10.89 23.29 17.14
CA ASP A 85 12.08 23.13 18.01
C ASP A 85 13.39 22.61 17.35
N ILE A 86 13.39 22.19 16.08
CA ILE A 86 14.60 21.56 15.46
C ILE A 86 15.29 22.47 14.43
N SER A 87 14.91 23.74 14.35
CA SER A 87 15.72 24.77 13.70
C SER A 87 16.85 25.30 14.62
N LEU A 88 16.79 25.02 15.94
CA LEU A 88 17.58 25.74 16.96
C LEU A 88 18.73 24.96 17.63
N ALA A 89 18.90 23.66 17.38
CA ALA A 89 19.99 22.90 18.02
C ALA A 89 20.79 22.04 17.02
N VAL A 90 21.75 22.69 16.36
CA VAL A 90 22.97 22.11 15.75
C VAL A 90 22.78 21.40 14.39
N GLY A 91 23.04 22.17 13.32
CA GLY A 91 23.64 21.68 12.07
C GLY A 91 22.66 21.10 11.04
N GLY A 92 22.45 21.84 9.96
CA GLY A 92 21.65 21.40 8.81
C GLY A 92 22.18 20.11 8.17
N SER A 93 21.43 19.02 8.34
CA SER A 93 21.37 17.79 7.50
C SER A 93 20.71 16.62 8.24
N LYS A 94 20.56 16.70 9.57
CA LYS A 94 20.14 15.56 10.43
C LYS A 94 18.65 15.20 10.35
N ILE A 95 17.76 16.14 10.03
CA ILE A 95 16.30 15.92 10.00
C ILE A 95 15.90 14.93 8.90
N ASN A 96 16.47 15.08 7.69
CA ASN A 96 16.21 14.16 6.58
C ASN A 96 16.66 12.72 6.89
N LYS A 97 17.86 12.54 7.47
CA LYS A 97 18.41 11.21 7.80
C LYS A 97 17.53 10.45 8.79
N PHE A 98 16.94 11.15 9.76
CA PHE A 98 16.04 10.55 10.75
C PHE A 98 14.69 10.15 10.13
N MET A 99 14.11 11.04 9.31
CA MET A 99 12.87 10.77 8.58
C MET A 99 13.01 9.57 7.63
N TYR A 100 14.11 9.50 6.87
CA TYR A 100 14.42 8.34 6.01
C TYR A 100 14.54 7.04 6.80
N ARG A 101 15.19 7.07 7.98
CA ARG A 101 15.32 5.88 8.84
C ARG A 101 13.97 5.35 9.32
N LYS A 102 13.07 6.24 9.77
CA LYS A 102 11.71 5.84 10.20
C LYS A 102 10.88 5.29 9.05
N LEU A 103 10.91 5.94 7.89
CA LEU A 103 10.24 5.44 6.69
C LEU A 103 10.75 4.05 6.33
N TYR A 104 12.07 3.87 6.30
CA TYR A 104 12.70 2.58 6.01
C TYR A 104 12.29 1.49 7.01
N THR A 105 12.30 1.77 8.31
CA THR A 105 11.84 0.82 9.34
C THR A 105 10.36 0.46 9.16
N THR A 106 9.51 1.46 8.88
CA THR A 106 8.07 1.23 8.65
C THR A 106 7.84 0.35 7.42
N LEU A 107 8.59 0.57 6.34
CA LEU A 107 8.54 -0.24 5.12
C LEU A 107 9.04 -1.68 5.33
N ILE A 108 10.05 -1.89 6.18
CA ILE A 108 10.50 -3.25 6.54
C ILE A 108 9.40 -3.99 7.30
N VAL A 109 8.82 -3.35 8.33
CA VAL A 109 7.73 -3.95 9.11
C VAL A 109 6.54 -4.25 8.22
N TYR A 110 6.22 -3.33 7.29
CA TYR A 110 5.22 -3.53 6.27
C TYR A 110 5.50 -4.79 5.44
N ALA A 111 6.69 -4.88 4.84
CA ALA A 111 7.07 -6.01 3.99
C ALA A 111 6.97 -7.35 4.71
N PHE A 112 7.39 -7.40 5.99
CA PHE A 112 7.26 -8.60 6.82
C PHE A 112 5.79 -8.99 7.06
N LEU A 113 4.96 -8.06 7.50
CA LEU A 113 3.54 -8.32 7.79
C LEU A 113 2.74 -8.62 6.53
N TYR A 114 3.11 -8.00 5.41
CA TYR A 114 2.59 -8.30 4.08
C TYR A 114 2.87 -9.76 3.72
N LEU A 115 4.13 -10.20 3.81
CA LEU A 115 4.53 -11.58 3.52
C LEU A 115 3.79 -12.61 4.38
N VAL A 116 3.70 -12.35 5.69
CA VAL A 116 2.96 -13.21 6.62
C VAL A 116 1.49 -13.31 6.20
N SER A 117 0.85 -12.18 5.90
CA SER A 117 -0.56 -12.14 5.48
C SER A 117 -0.79 -12.84 4.15
N PHE A 118 0.08 -12.57 3.18
CA PHE A 118 0.05 -13.15 1.86
C PHE A 118 0.15 -14.68 1.92
N ILE A 119 1.16 -15.21 2.62
CA ILE A 119 1.36 -16.67 2.76
C ILE A 119 0.16 -17.30 3.48
N ASN A 120 -0.34 -16.65 4.53
CA ASN A 120 -1.50 -17.15 5.27
C ASN A 120 -2.75 -17.27 4.39
N ILE A 121 -3.08 -16.24 3.62
CA ILE A 121 -4.25 -16.26 2.73
C ILE A 121 -4.04 -17.18 1.53
N TYR A 122 -2.85 -17.19 0.93
CA TYR A 122 -2.53 -18.06 -0.21
C TYR A 122 -2.64 -19.55 0.17
N THR A 123 -2.10 -19.93 1.33
CA THR A 123 -2.22 -21.32 1.83
C THR A 123 -3.66 -21.70 2.18
N LEU A 124 -4.48 -20.75 2.66
CA LEU A 124 -5.91 -20.97 2.87
C LEU A 124 -6.66 -21.18 1.54
N TYR A 125 -6.39 -20.37 0.51
CA TYR A 125 -6.94 -20.57 -0.84
C TYR A 125 -6.65 -21.97 -1.36
N LYS A 126 -5.38 -22.41 -1.28
CA LYS A 126 -4.96 -23.75 -1.74
C LYS A 126 -5.62 -24.89 -0.95
N LYS A 127 -5.95 -24.66 0.32
CA LYS A 127 -6.61 -25.68 1.18
C LYS A 127 -8.11 -25.80 0.91
N ILE A 128 -8.76 -24.71 0.51
CA ILE A 128 -10.22 -24.65 0.32
C ILE A 128 -10.61 -25.03 -1.11
N LEU A 129 -9.77 -24.74 -2.09
CA LEU A 129 -10.05 -25.05 -3.50
C LEU A 129 -9.96 -26.56 -3.79
N PRO A 130 -10.80 -27.08 -4.72
CA PRO A 130 -10.68 -28.45 -5.20
C PRO A 130 -9.30 -28.70 -5.82
N PRO A 131 -8.76 -29.93 -5.75
CA PRO A 131 -7.42 -30.26 -6.23
C PRO A 131 -7.23 -30.07 -7.75
N ASN A 132 -8.31 -29.99 -8.52
CA ASN A 132 -8.29 -29.81 -9.97
C ASN A 132 -8.28 -28.34 -10.40
N VAL A 133 -8.39 -27.40 -9.45
CA VAL A 133 -8.43 -25.97 -9.75
C VAL A 133 -7.06 -25.36 -9.50
N GLU A 134 -6.44 -24.86 -10.56
CA GLU A 134 -5.18 -24.13 -10.46
C GLU A 134 -5.41 -22.64 -10.17
N ILE A 135 -4.65 -22.14 -9.19
CA ILE A 135 -4.53 -20.71 -8.91
C ILE A 135 -3.42 -20.16 -9.80
N ILE A 136 -3.55 -18.91 -10.25
CA ILE A 136 -2.49 -18.16 -10.93
C ILE A 136 -1.13 -18.38 -10.24
N ARG A 137 -0.07 -18.47 -11.05
CA ARG A 137 1.29 -18.74 -10.57
C ARG A 137 1.70 -17.76 -9.48
N LEU A 138 2.29 -18.27 -8.41
CA LEU A 138 2.73 -17.48 -7.26
C LEU A 138 3.62 -16.29 -7.67
N THR A 139 4.54 -16.52 -8.60
CA THR A 139 5.47 -15.51 -9.13
C THR A 139 4.74 -14.33 -9.76
N GLU A 140 3.63 -14.61 -10.41
CA GLU A 140 2.82 -13.66 -11.15
C GLU A 140 1.98 -12.82 -10.18
N ILE A 141 1.35 -13.48 -9.20
CA ILE A 141 0.65 -12.81 -8.08
C ILE A 141 1.62 -11.86 -7.36
N LEU A 142 2.81 -12.34 -6.99
CA LEU A 142 3.81 -11.53 -6.28
C LEU A 142 4.27 -10.33 -7.10
N PHE A 143 4.45 -10.50 -8.42
CA PHE A 143 4.85 -9.41 -9.30
C PHE A 143 3.77 -8.31 -9.37
N TYR A 144 2.49 -8.68 -9.27
CA TYR A 144 1.36 -7.71 -9.32
C TYR A 144 1.21 -6.97 -8.04
N SER A 145 1.20 -7.71 -6.94
CA SER A 145 1.27 -7.13 -5.63
C SER A 145 2.44 -6.18 -5.50
N PHE A 146 3.65 -6.57 -5.90
CA PHE A 146 4.82 -5.69 -5.86
C PHE A 146 4.62 -4.40 -6.67
N THR A 147 4.13 -4.52 -7.91
CA THR A 147 3.92 -3.38 -8.82
C THR A 147 2.88 -2.40 -8.27
N THR A 148 1.76 -2.90 -7.75
CA THR A 148 0.73 -2.07 -7.11
C THR A 148 1.27 -1.37 -5.88
N ASN A 149 1.98 -2.10 -5.02
CA ASN A 149 2.51 -1.59 -3.77
C ASN A 149 3.50 -0.45 -4.00
N ILE A 150 4.48 -0.64 -4.88
CA ILE A 150 5.47 0.42 -5.16
C ILE A 150 4.81 1.66 -5.76
N PHE A 151 3.83 1.47 -6.63
CA PHE A 151 3.09 2.57 -7.24
C PHE A 151 2.31 3.39 -6.22
N ILE A 152 1.45 2.74 -5.43
CA ILE A 152 0.62 3.45 -4.46
C ILE A 152 1.47 4.10 -3.37
N ILE A 153 2.54 3.45 -2.88
CA ILE A 153 3.47 4.06 -1.91
C ILE A 153 4.13 5.30 -2.52
N SER A 154 4.61 5.21 -3.76
CA SER A 154 5.25 6.35 -4.43
C SER A 154 4.29 7.54 -4.62
N LEU A 155 3.06 7.27 -5.06
CA LEU A 155 2.00 8.27 -5.22
C LEU A 155 1.66 8.93 -3.87
N SER A 156 1.53 8.12 -2.83
CA SER A 156 1.26 8.59 -1.47
C SER A 156 2.34 9.56 -0.99
N LEU A 157 3.62 9.22 -1.15
CA LEU A 157 4.71 10.10 -0.77
C LEU A 157 4.68 11.43 -1.54
N VAL A 158 4.38 11.40 -2.85
CA VAL A 158 4.22 12.64 -3.63
C VAL A 158 3.11 13.52 -3.07
N ILE A 159 1.93 12.97 -2.81
CA ILE A 159 0.79 13.70 -2.25
C ILE A 159 1.14 14.30 -0.89
N LEU A 160 1.80 13.53 -0.02
CA LEU A 160 2.24 13.99 1.29
C LEU A 160 3.21 15.19 1.17
N PHE A 161 4.24 15.09 0.35
CA PHE A 161 5.25 16.16 0.22
C PHE A 161 4.78 17.36 -0.59
N LEU A 162 3.79 17.18 -1.47
CA LEU A 162 3.15 18.25 -2.22
C LEU A 162 2.24 19.10 -1.33
N ILE A 163 1.33 18.46 -0.59
CA ILE A 163 0.32 19.13 0.23
C ILE A 163 0.91 19.59 1.56
N ARG A 164 1.79 18.76 2.15
CA ARG A 164 2.41 19.01 3.47
C ARG A 164 1.40 19.19 4.60
N ASN A 165 0.20 18.63 4.46
CA ASN A 165 -0.85 18.60 5.47
C ASN A 165 -1.35 17.16 5.61
N ILE A 166 -1.05 16.53 6.74
CA ILE A 166 -1.24 15.09 6.93
C ILE A 166 -2.73 14.71 6.89
N PRO A 167 -3.64 15.36 7.63
CA PRO A 167 -5.08 15.09 7.51
C PRO A 167 -5.58 15.16 6.06
N ILE A 168 -5.24 16.22 5.33
CA ILE A 168 -5.70 16.40 3.94
C ILE A 168 -5.10 15.33 3.03
N SER A 169 -3.80 15.04 3.16
CA SER A 169 -3.15 13.99 2.40
C SER A 169 -3.76 12.62 2.69
N MET A 170 -4.07 12.30 3.95
CA MET A 170 -4.76 11.05 4.34
C MET A 170 -6.12 10.95 3.67
N ILE A 171 -6.94 12.01 3.73
CA ILE A 171 -8.26 12.01 3.09
C ILE A 171 -8.14 11.77 1.59
N ILE A 172 -7.22 12.45 0.91
CA ILE A 172 -7.04 12.31 -0.54
C ILE A 172 -6.60 10.89 -0.91
N ILE A 173 -5.59 10.33 -0.23
CA ILE A 173 -5.10 8.99 -0.59
C ILE A 173 -6.13 7.91 -0.24
N SER A 174 -6.80 8.03 0.92
CA SER A 174 -7.83 7.06 1.32
C SER A 174 -9.05 7.13 0.42
N SER A 175 -9.53 8.32 0.08
CA SER A 175 -10.66 8.47 -0.86
C SER A 175 -10.31 7.95 -2.26
N TYR A 176 -9.14 8.31 -2.78
CA TYR A 176 -8.65 7.79 -4.06
C TYR A 176 -8.64 6.26 -4.06
N TYR A 177 -8.09 5.67 -3.01
CA TYR A 177 -7.89 4.23 -2.94
C TYR A 177 -9.19 3.43 -2.71
N LEU A 178 -10.14 3.99 -1.96
CA LEU A 178 -11.48 3.41 -1.81
C LEU A 178 -12.30 3.53 -3.11
N VAL A 179 -12.13 4.63 -3.86
CA VAL A 179 -12.74 4.76 -5.19
C VAL A 179 -12.15 3.70 -6.14
N GLU A 180 -10.82 3.54 -6.18
CA GLU A 180 -10.16 2.50 -6.97
C GLU A 180 -10.61 1.09 -6.58
N GLU A 181 -10.74 0.78 -5.29
CA GLU A 181 -11.27 -0.50 -4.82
C GLU A 181 -12.72 -0.70 -5.29
N SER A 182 -13.56 0.33 -5.18
CA SER A 182 -14.96 0.27 -5.60
C SER A 182 -15.11 0.05 -7.11
N LEU A 183 -14.27 0.71 -7.92
CA LEU A 183 -14.22 0.53 -9.37
C LEU A 183 -13.78 -0.88 -9.74
N TRP A 184 -12.82 -1.43 -9.00
CA TRP A 184 -12.32 -2.79 -9.19
C TRP A 184 -13.36 -3.86 -8.78
N ARG A 185 -14.09 -3.66 -7.68
CA ARG A 185 -15.14 -4.60 -7.24
C ARG A 185 -16.39 -4.54 -8.12
N CYS A 186 -16.70 -3.40 -8.71
CA CYS A 186 -17.84 -3.24 -9.60
C CYS A 186 -17.63 -3.98 -10.93
N LYS A 187 -18.40 -5.06 -11.15
CA LYS A 187 -18.34 -5.91 -12.37
C LYS A 187 -18.42 -5.15 -13.70
N VAL A 188 -19.03 -3.97 -13.72
CA VAL A 188 -19.19 -3.13 -14.93
C VAL A 188 -17.91 -2.36 -15.28
N THR A 189 -17.10 -2.00 -14.28
CA THR A 189 -15.93 -1.13 -14.42
C THR A 189 -14.62 -1.86 -14.12
N GLN A 190 -14.62 -3.19 -14.03
CA GLN A 190 -13.42 -4.01 -13.74
C GLN A 190 -12.21 -3.74 -14.66
N ARG A 191 -12.46 -3.13 -15.84
CA ARG A 191 -11.45 -2.67 -16.81
C ARG A 191 -10.92 -1.25 -16.56
N MET A 192 -11.55 -0.52 -15.66
CA MET A 192 -11.28 0.89 -15.36
C MET A 192 -10.60 1.00 -13.99
N GLY A 193 -9.68 1.95 -13.87
CA GLY A 193 -8.90 2.16 -12.65
C GLY A 193 -7.58 1.38 -12.66
N ILE A 194 -6.66 1.83 -11.80
CA ILE A 194 -5.30 1.32 -11.70
C ILE A 194 -5.28 -0.11 -11.13
N LEU A 195 -6.12 -0.39 -10.14
CA LEU A 195 -6.28 -1.76 -9.61
C LEU A 195 -6.86 -2.68 -10.69
N GLY A 196 -7.82 -2.20 -11.49
CA GLY A 196 -8.32 -2.91 -12.66
C GLY A 196 -7.22 -3.20 -13.69
N HIS A 197 -6.41 -2.21 -14.06
CA HIS A 197 -5.29 -2.41 -15.00
C HIS A 197 -4.18 -3.33 -14.48
N LEU A 198 -3.96 -3.38 -13.17
CA LEU A 198 -2.92 -4.21 -12.56
C LEU A 198 -3.38 -5.64 -12.31
N TYR A 199 -4.67 -5.84 -11.96
CA TYR A 199 -5.22 -7.14 -11.56
C TYR A 199 -6.21 -7.78 -12.54
N HIS A 200 -6.92 -7.02 -13.39
CA HIS A 200 -7.84 -7.59 -14.37
C HIS A 200 -7.13 -7.97 -15.68
N TYR A 201 -7.36 -9.22 -16.05
CA TYR A 201 -6.42 -10.05 -16.78
C TYR A 201 -6.90 -10.50 -18.15
N TYR A 202 -8.20 -10.30 -18.41
CA TYR A 202 -8.94 -11.04 -19.42
C TYR A 202 -8.90 -10.40 -20.81
N ASP A 203 -8.47 -9.14 -20.92
CA ASP A 203 -8.51 -8.39 -22.18
C ASP A 203 -7.14 -8.13 -22.81
N TYR A 204 -6.04 -8.50 -22.14
CA TYR A 204 -4.67 -8.20 -22.57
C TYR A 204 -3.89 -9.47 -22.89
N LEU A 205 -3.14 -9.44 -23.99
CA LEU A 205 -2.18 -10.49 -24.34
C LEU A 205 -1.02 -10.53 -23.33
N GLU A 206 -0.37 -11.69 -23.16
CA GLU A 206 0.73 -11.87 -22.21
C GLU A 206 1.81 -10.78 -22.26
N GLY A 207 2.25 -10.39 -23.46
CA GLY A 207 3.26 -9.34 -23.64
C GLY A 207 2.78 -7.93 -23.27
N GLU A 208 1.50 -7.62 -23.50
CA GLU A 208 0.92 -6.32 -23.14
C GLU A 208 0.80 -6.17 -21.63
N ARG A 209 0.44 -7.26 -20.93
CA ARG A 209 0.34 -7.31 -19.47
C ARG A 209 1.66 -6.99 -18.77
N VAL A 210 2.78 -7.52 -19.29
CA VAL A 210 4.11 -7.23 -18.75
C VAL A 210 4.49 -5.77 -19.03
N THR A 211 4.21 -5.29 -20.23
CA THR A 211 4.51 -3.91 -20.66
C THR A 211 3.82 -2.87 -19.78
N ILE A 212 2.52 -3.03 -19.52
CA ILE A 212 1.76 -2.12 -18.64
C ILE A 212 2.39 -2.06 -17.25
N LYS A 213 2.81 -3.20 -16.70
CA LYS A 213 3.39 -3.26 -15.35
C LYS A 213 4.78 -2.62 -15.29
N LEU A 214 5.59 -2.80 -16.32
CA LEU A 214 6.84 -2.08 -16.47
C LEU A 214 6.61 -0.56 -16.53
N LEU A 215 5.57 -0.09 -17.22
CA LEU A 215 5.19 1.32 -17.21
C LEU A 215 4.84 1.81 -15.81
N TYR A 216 4.09 1.04 -15.02
CA TYR A 216 3.79 1.39 -13.63
C TYR A 216 5.05 1.42 -12.74
N ILE A 217 6.00 0.50 -12.93
CA ILE A 217 7.29 0.53 -12.22
C ILE A 217 8.08 1.79 -12.59
N ILE A 218 8.17 2.11 -13.88
CA ILE A 218 8.84 3.33 -14.36
C ILE A 218 8.16 4.58 -13.79
N ALA A 219 6.83 4.65 -13.84
CA ALA A 219 6.05 5.74 -13.25
C ALA A 219 6.32 5.87 -11.75
N SER A 220 6.42 4.75 -11.03
CA SER A 220 6.73 4.73 -9.59
C SER A 220 8.12 5.31 -9.31
N LEU A 221 9.13 4.99 -10.12
CA LEU A 221 10.48 5.56 -9.99
C LEU A 221 10.46 7.08 -10.24
N ILE A 222 9.70 7.53 -11.24
CA ILE A 222 9.52 8.97 -11.52
C ILE A 222 8.84 9.66 -10.32
N LEU A 223 7.77 9.07 -9.78
CA LEU A 223 7.06 9.58 -8.61
C LEU A 223 7.98 9.66 -7.38
N LEU A 224 8.78 8.63 -7.12
CA LEU A 224 9.78 8.65 -6.03
C LEU A 224 10.82 9.76 -6.21
N TYR A 225 11.30 9.97 -7.44
CA TYR A 225 12.22 11.07 -7.74
C TYR A 225 11.56 12.44 -7.50
N ILE A 226 10.30 12.61 -7.91
CA ILE A 226 9.52 13.83 -7.63
C ILE A 226 9.35 14.03 -6.12
N ALA A 227 8.98 12.99 -5.38
CA ALA A 227 8.82 13.02 -3.92
C ALA A 227 10.14 13.44 -3.23
N TYR A 228 11.27 12.89 -3.66
CA TYR A 228 12.61 13.27 -3.17
C TYR A 228 12.94 14.75 -3.45
N ARG A 229 12.61 15.25 -4.63
CA ARG A 229 12.79 16.68 -4.97
C ARG A 229 11.89 17.57 -4.11
N LEU A 230 10.63 17.18 -3.89
CA LEU A 230 9.67 17.93 -3.08
C LEU A 230 10.04 17.96 -1.59
N SER A 231 10.56 16.85 -1.05
CA SER A 231 11.03 16.78 0.34
C SER A 231 12.24 17.69 0.59
N SER A 232 13.10 17.89 -0.40
CA SER A 232 14.31 18.71 -0.31
C SER A 232 14.05 20.22 -0.43
N ARG A 233 12.85 20.66 -0.84
CA ARG A 233 12.52 22.08 -0.95
C ARG A 233 12.29 22.69 0.44
N LYS A 234 13.17 23.60 0.86
CA LYS A 234 12.90 24.57 1.95
C LYS A 234 11.57 25.28 1.66
N LYS A 235 10.84 25.64 2.74
CA LYS A 235 9.51 26.26 2.73
C LYS A 235 9.51 27.58 1.95
N VAL A 236 9.52 27.54 0.63
CA VAL A 236 9.01 28.63 -0.20
C VAL A 236 7.54 28.33 -0.30
N SER A 237 6.74 29.02 0.52
CA SER A 237 5.28 28.91 0.46
C SER A 237 4.87 29.13 -0.99
N LEU A 238 4.36 28.08 -1.63
CA LEU A 238 3.80 28.15 -2.98
C LEU A 238 2.62 29.16 -3.01
N PHE A 239 2.01 29.40 -1.85
CA PHE A 239 1.04 30.46 -1.57
C PHE A 239 1.61 31.89 -1.48
N LYS A 240 2.93 32.12 -1.55
CA LYS A 240 3.47 33.49 -1.69
C LYS A 240 3.39 34.02 -3.13
N TYR A 241 3.20 33.12 -4.09
CA TYR A 241 3.10 33.46 -5.51
C TYR A 241 1.67 33.38 -6.05
N LEU A 242 0.73 32.89 -5.24
CA LEU A 242 -0.69 33.03 -5.46
C LEU A 242 -1.18 34.11 -4.49
N ASN A 243 -1.12 35.37 -4.92
CA ASN A 243 -1.74 36.49 -4.22
C ASN A 243 -3.27 36.27 -4.17
N ILE A 244 -3.73 35.60 -3.11
CA ILE A 244 -5.06 35.73 -2.52
C ILE A 244 -4.86 35.96 -1.03
#